data_AF-A0A521Y8P8-F1
#
_entry.id   AF-A0A521Y8P8-F1
#
_cell.length_a   1.000
_cell.length_b   1.000
_cell.length_c   1.000
_cell.angle_alpha   90.00
_cell.angle_beta   90.00
_cell.angle_gamma   90.00
#
_symmetry.space_group_name_H-M   'P 1'
#
loop_
_entity.id
_entity.type
_entity.pdbx_description
1 polymer ?
#
loop_
_entity_poly.entity_id
_entity_poly.type
_entity_poly.pdbx_seq_one_letter_code
_entity_poly.pdbx_strand_id
1 'polypeptide(L)'
;MRRRGASGIALVDLDHFKRINDQHGHRAGDLALQAFARACTAVLRTDDVVARWGGEEFLVLFPGLSPGTAQLALDRLGAHLAGQPLDSGLH
;
A
#
# COMPACT_ATOMS: atom_id res chain seq x y z
N MET A 1 24.31 10.89 11.52
CA MET A 1 24.55 10.74 10.07
C MET A 1 23.33 11.29 9.32
N ARG A 2 23.44 12.38 8.56
CA ARG A 2 22.32 12.94 7.76
C ARG A 2 22.53 12.55 6.31
N ARG A 3 21.66 11.71 5.75
CA ARG A 3 21.71 11.33 4.33
C ARG A 3 20.99 12.43 3.53
N ARG A 4 21.73 13.25 2.79
CA ARG A 4 21.15 14.16 1.79
C ARG A 4 20.99 13.39 0.47
N GLY A 5 19.77 13.26 -0.01
CA GLY A 5 19.43 12.61 -1.27
C GLY A 5 17.95 12.83 -1.61
N ALA A 6 17.59 12.73 -2.89
CA ALA A 6 16.19 12.81 -3.31
C ALA A 6 15.36 11.75 -2.57
N SER A 7 14.19 12.13 -2.07
CA SER A 7 13.25 11.19 -1.44
C SER A 7 11.88 11.42 -2.06
N GLY A 8 11.18 10.34 -2.36
CA GLY A 8 9.80 10.37 -2.83
C GLY A 8 8.83 10.21 -1.67
N ILE A 9 7.66 10.82 -1.77
CA ILE A 9 6.51 10.51 -0.91
C ILE A 9 5.31 10.25 -1.82
N ALA A 10 4.52 9.24 -1.46
CA ALA A 10 3.27 8.92 -2.12
C ALA A 10 2.15 8.82 -1.09
N LEU A 11 0.98 9.34 -1.44
CA LEU A 11 -0.27 9.07 -0.76
C LEU A 11 -1.03 8.06 -1.61
N VAL A 12 -1.38 6.93 -1.01
CA VAL A 12 -2.09 5.82 -1.63
C VAL A 12 -3.45 5.72 -0.98
N ASP A 13 -4.50 5.71 -1.79
CA ASP A 13 -5.88 5.49 -1.38
C ASP A 13 -6.33 4.11 -1.88
N LEU A 14 -7.06 3.35 -1.06
CA LEU A 14 -7.63 2.08 -1.50
C LEU A 14 -8.94 2.32 -2.25
N ASP A 15 -8.87 2.23 -3.57
CA ASP A 15 -10.02 2.44 -4.44
C ASP A 15 -11.24 1.63 -4.00
N HIS A 16 -12.39 2.32 -3.92
CA HIS A 16 -13.69 1.72 -3.58
C HIS A 16 -13.76 1.04 -2.21
N PHE A 17 -12.90 1.38 -1.25
CA PHE A 17 -12.92 0.77 0.08
C PHE A 17 -14.28 0.86 0.79
N LYS A 18 -14.93 2.03 0.72
CA LYS A 18 -16.32 2.19 1.22
C LYS A 18 -17.28 1.16 0.60
N ARG A 19 -17.19 0.92 -0.71
CA ARG A 19 -18.04 -0.05 -1.41
C ARG A 19 -17.77 -1.48 -0.93
N ILE A 20 -16.51 -1.84 -0.64
CA ILE A 20 -16.17 -3.13 -0.05
C ILE A 20 -16.85 -3.30 1.32
N ASN A 21 -16.75 -2.28 2.17
CA ASN A 21 -17.42 -2.29 3.49
C ASN A 21 -18.94 -2.39 3.36
N ASP A 22 -19.54 -1.61 2.48
CA ASP A 22 -20.99 -1.56 2.30
C ASP A 22 -21.55 -2.88 1.72
N GLN A 23 -20.78 -3.57 0.86
CA GLN A 23 -21.21 -4.82 0.20
C GLN A 23 -20.88 -6.10 1.00
N HIS A 24 -19.75 -6.10 1.72
CA HIS A 24 -19.21 -7.30 2.35
C HIS A 24 -18.98 -7.17 3.86
N GLY A 25 -19.30 -6.00 4.44
CA GLY A 25 -19.13 -5.69 5.85
C GLY A 25 -17.71 -5.26 6.21
N HIS A 26 -17.57 -4.64 7.38
CA HIS A 26 -16.30 -4.09 7.86
C HIS A 26 -15.16 -5.10 7.96
N ARG A 27 -15.46 -6.37 8.26
CA ARG A 27 -14.45 -7.44 8.29
C ARG A 27 -13.77 -7.62 6.93
N ALA A 28 -14.49 -7.44 5.82
CA ALA A 28 -13.89 -7.50 4.48
C ALA A 28 -12.99 -6.29 4.22
N GLY A 29 -13.36 -5.10 4.70
CA GLY A 29 -12.48 -3.93 4.68
C GLY A 29 -11.20 -4.15 5.48
N ASP A 30 -11.30 -4.73 6.68
CA ASP A 30 -10.12 -5.06 7.49
C ASP A 30 -9.18 -6.03 6.75
N LEU A 31 -9.73 -7.03 6.07
CA LEU A 31 -8.95 -7.95 5.24
C LEU A 31 -8.29 -7.24 4.06
N ALA A 32 -8.96 -6.29 3.41
CA ALA A 32 -8.39 -5.49 2.33
C ALA A 32 -7.22 -4.60 2.82
N LEU A 33 -7.36 -3.95 3.98
CA LEU A 33 -6.28 -3.17 4.60
C LEU A 33 -5.07 -4.05 4.94
N GLN A 34 -5.32 -5.24 5.48
CA GLN A 34 -4.26 -6.18 5.79
C GLN A 34 -3.59 -6.74 4.54
N ALA A 35 -4.35 -7.01 3.48
CA ALA A 35 -3.81 -7.44 2.19
C ALA A 35 -2.90 -6.38 1.58
N PHE A 36 -3.31 -5.11 1.64
CA PHE A 36 -2.47 -3.99 1.23
C PHE A 36 -1.17 -3.90 2.03
N ALA A 37 -1.23 -3.96 3.36
CA ALA A 37 -0.04 -3.93 4.21
C ALA A 37 0.92 -5.09 3.93
N ARG A 38 0.39 -6.30 3.68
CA ARG A 38 1.19 -7.46 3.27
C ARG A 38 1.84 -7.24 1.90
N ALA A 39 1.10 -6.73 0.93
CA ALA A 39 1.62 -6.42 -0.40
C ALA A 39 2.75 -5.38 -0.34
N CYS A 40 2.60 -4.34 0.48
CA CYS A 40 3.66 -3.36 0.73
C CYS A 40 4.92 -4.04 1.28
N THR A 41 4.77 -4.92 2.27
CA THR A 41 5.91 -5.64 2.87
C THR A 41 6.60 -6.58 1.87
N ALA A 42 5.85 -7.15 0.93
CA ALA A 42 6.38 -8.07 -0.08
C ALA A 42 7.09 -7.35 -1.25
N VAL A 43 6.63 -6.15 -1.62
CA VAL A 43 7.06 -5.45 -2.83
C VAL A 43 8.07 -4.32 -2.54
N LEU A 44 7.89 -3.60 -1.43
CA LEU A 44 8.71 -2.44 -1.10
C LEU A 44 10.03 -2.85 -0.44
N ARG A 45 11.02 -1.95 -0.47
CA ARG A 45 12.32 -2.19 0.16
C ARG A 45 12.21 -2.04 1.67
N THR A 46 13.14 -2.63 2.39
CA THR A 46 13.27 -2.49 3.86
C THR A 46 13.44 -1.04 4.32
N ASP A 47 14.04 -0.17 3.50
CA ASP A 47 14.21 1.25 3.83
C ASP A 47 12.97 2.10 3.53
N ASP A 48 12.03 1.59 2.74
CA ASP A 48 10.80 2.30 2.43
C ASP A 48 9.89 2.25 3.66
N VAL A 49 9.24 3.37 3.99
CA VAL A 49 8.38 3.46 5.17
C VAL A 49 6.94 3.54 4.72
N VAL A 50 6.10 2.65 5.22
CA VAL A 50 4.66 2.67 5.02
C VAL A 50 3.97 3.00 6.33
N ALA A 51 3.06 3.97 6.29
CA ALA A 51 2.25 4.36 7.43
C ALA A 51 0.78 4.46 7.00
N ARG A 52 -0.13 3.96 7.81
CA ARG A 52 -1.56 4.23 7.63
C ARG A 52 -1.84 5.66 8.10
N TRP A 53 -2.29 6.51 7.18
CA TRP A 53 -2.56 7.93 7.45
C TRP A 53 -4.02 8.15 7.87
N GLY A 54 -4.95 7.43 7.23
CA GLY A 54 -6.38 7.57 7.44
C GLY A 54 -7.09 6.22 7.57
N GLY A 55 -8.40 6.23 7.32
CA GLY A 55 -9.23 5.03 7.30
C GLY A 55 -8.78 4.04 6.23
N GLU A 56 -8.64 4.50 4.99
CA GLU A 56 -8.24 3.70 3.83
C GLU A 56 -6.97 4.23 3.15
N GLU A 57 -6.39 5.29 3.69
CA GLU A 57 -5.23 6.00 3.13
C GLU A 57 -3.91 5.56 3.77
N PHE A 58 -2.87 5.42 2.94
CA PHE A 58 -1.51 5.08 3.33
C PHE A 58 -0.51 6.08 2.77
N LEU A 59 0.45 6.49 3.60
CA LEU A 59 1.63 7.22 3.16
C LEU A 59 2.79 6.25 2.96
N VAL A 60 3.48 6.41 1.83
CA VAL A 60 4.72 5.69 1.54
C VAL A 60 5.85 6.69 1.34
N LEU A 61 6.88 6.59 2.15
CA LEU A 61 8.13 7.34 2.02
C LEU A 61 9.17 6.45 1.36
N PHE A 62 9.86 7.00 0.37
CA PHE A 62 10.92 6.33 -0.38
C PHE A 62 12.27 7.04 -0.21
N PRO A 63 13.04 6.72 0.85
CA PRO A 63 14.31 7.37 1.10
C PRO A 63 15.33 7.08 -0.01
N GLY A 64 15.88 8.13 -0.60
CA GLY A 64 16.91 7.99 -1.63
C GLY A 64 16.36 7.57 -3.01
N LEU A 65 15.05 7.53 -3.22
CA LEU A 65 14.47 7.29 -4.56
C LEU A 65 14.16 8.60 -5.27
N SER A 66 14.43 8.60 -6.58
CA SER A 66 13.90 9.61 -7.49
C SER A 66 12.38 9.42 -7.66
N PRO A 67 11.63 10.48 -8.05
CA PRO A 67 10.21 10.35 -8.32
C PRO A 67 9.86 9.23 -9.33
N GLY A 68 10.63 9.08 -10.42
CA GLY A 68 10.37 8.03 -11.41
C GLY A 68 10.60 6.61 -10.86
N THR A 69 11.60 6.42 -10.00
CA THR A 69 11.83 5.12 -9.34
C THR A 69 10.75 4.81 -8.30
N ALA A 70 10.31 5.82 -7.55
CA ALA A 70 9.19 5.69 -6.62
C ALA A 70 7.89 5.32 -7.36
N GLN A 71 7.61 5.94 -8.51
CA GLN A 71 6.46 5.59 -9.33
C GLN A 71 6.52 4.12 -9.79
N LEU A 72 7.68 3.65 -10.27
CA LEU A 72 7.83 2.25 -10.68
C LEU A 72 7.60 1.26 -9.51
N ALA A 73 7.97 1.63 -8.28
CA ALA A 73 7.70 0.83 -7.10
C ALA A 73 6.19 0.75 -6.81
N LEU A 74 5.47 1.86 -6.96
CA LEU A 74 4.01 1.90 -6.82
C LEU A 74 3.30 1.09 -7.90
N ASP A 75 3.76 1.18 -9.15
CA ASP A 75 3.19 0.41 -10.27
C ASP A 75 3.33 -1.10 -10.03
N ARG A 76 4.49 -1.54 -9.50
CA ARG A 76 4.72 -2.94 -9.09
C ARG A 76 3.81 -3.35 -7.94
N LEU A 77 3.58 -2.47 -6.96
CA LEU A 77 2.67 -2.73 -5.85
C LEU A 77 1.24 -2.90 -6.36
N GLY A 78 0.78 -2.03 -7.25
CA GLY A 78 -0.53 -2.13 -7.89
C GLY A 78 -0.70 -3.42 -8.69
N ALA A 79 0.31 -3.78 -9.50
CA ALA A 79 0.29 -5.03 -10.26
C ALA A 79 0.27 -6.28 -9.35
N HIS A 80 1.01 -6.25 -8.24
CA HIS A 80 1.01 -7.35 -7.26
C HIS A 80 -0.35 -7.50 -6.58
N LEU A 81 -1.00 -6.40 -6.21
CA LEU A 81 -2.34 -6.38 -5.63
C LEU A 81 -3.39 -6.91 -6.60
N ALA A 82 -3.35 -6.48 -7.86
CA ALA A 82 -4.28 -6.94 -8.89
C ALA A 82 -4.14 -8.44 -9.19
N GLY A 83 -2.95 -9.01 -8.97
CA GLY A 83 -2.66 -10.42 -9.18
C GLY A 83 -3.02 -11.35 -8.01
N GLN A 84 -3.43 -10.82 -6.85
CA GLN A 84 -3.79 -11.63 -5.68
C GLN A 84 -5.31 -11.62 -5.44
N PRO A 85 -5.97 -12.78 -5.32
CA PRO A 85 -7.29 -12.85 -4.74
C PRO A 85 -7.24 -12.32 -3.31
N LEU A 86 -8.24 -11.53 -2.88
CA LEU A 86 -8.43 -11.24 -1.47
C LEU A 86 -8.74 -12.56 -0.78
N ASP A 87 -7.74 -13.13 -0.12
CA ASP A 87 -7.88 -14.38 0.61
C ASP A 87 -8.94 -14.17 1.69
N SER A 88 -10.12 -14.75 1.48
CA SER A 88 -11.34 -14.32 2.15
C SER A 88 -11.43 -14.78 3.60
N GLY A 89 -10.43 -15.51 4.12
CA GLY A 89 -10.33 -15.90 5.54
C GLY A 89 -11.60 -16.53 6.11
N LEU A 90 -12.47 -17.04 5.23
CA LEU A 90 -13.73 -17.70 5.53
C LEU A 90 -13.51 -19.19 5.27
N HIS A 91 -12.96 -19.85 6.28
CA HIS A 91 -13.25 -21.25 6.57
C HIS A 91 -14.24 -21.30 7.72
#